data_AF-A0A9X4SHP2-F1
#
_entry.id   AF-A0A9X4SHP2-F1
#
_cell.length_a   1.000
_cell.length_b   1.000
_cell.length_c   1.000
_cell.angle_alpha   90.00
_cell.angle_beta   90.00
_cell.angle_gamma   90.00
#
_symmetry.space_group_name_H-M   'P 1'
#
loop_
_entity.id
_entity.type
_entity.pdbx_description
1 polymer ?
#
loop_
_entity_poly.entity_id
_entity_poly.type
_entity_poly.pdbx_seq_one_letter_code
_entity_poly.pdbx_strand_id
1 'polypeptide(L)'
;MSNMLLEMIRKLRESKKITQAEMARSLYITEAAYGKLERGENNISLKRLNQIMQILLNIDFEKILISQFEVLDSPPPREYQFYIKKG
;
A
#
# COMPACT_ATOMS: atom_id res chain seq x y z
N MET A 1 -12.69 -6.77 5.84
CA MET A 1 -11.85 -5.58 6.11
C MET A 1 -11.11 -5.04 4.87
N SER A 2 -11.04 -5.75 3.72
CA SER A 2 -10.42 -5.18 2.49
C SER A 2 -11.27 -4.14 1.76
N ASN A 3 -12.60 -4.17 1.88
CA ASN A 3 -13.49 -3.28 1.11
C ASN A 3 -13.34 -1.79 1.44
N MET A 4 -13.04 -1.40 2.68
CA MET A 4 -12.93 0.03 3.03
C MET A 4 -11.75 0.72 2.33
N LEU A 5 -10.59 0.06 2.25
CA LEU A 5 -9.41 0.59 1.57
C LEU A 5 -9.65 0.77 0.07
N LEU A 6 -10.28 -0.23 -0.57
CA LEU A 6 -10.55 -0.20 -2.01
C LEU A 6 -11.59 0.86 -2.36
N GLU A 7 -12.61 1.05 -1.52
CA GLU A 7 -13.56 2.15 -1.64
C GLU A 7 -12.90 3.52 -1.47
N MET A 8 -11.92 3.65 -0.56
CA MET A 8 -11.13 4.89 -0.43
C MET A 8 -10.30 5.17 -1.68
N ILE A 9 -9.64 4.15 -2.23
CA ILE A 9 -8.89 4.25 -3.50
C ILE A 9 -9.79 4.74 -4.62
N ARG A 10 -10.99 4.14 -4.75
CA ARG A 10 -11.97 4.51 -5.76
C ARG A 10 -12.42 5.96 -5.60
N LYS A 11 -12.82 6.37 -4.40
CA LYS A 11 -13.27 7.75 -4.12
C LYS A 11 -12.18 8.78 -4.40
N LEU A 12 -10.93 8.45 -4.07
CA LEU A 12 -9.78 9.31 -4.33
C LEU A 12 -9.47 9.42 -5.84
N ARG A 13 -9.59 8.32 -6.58
CA ARG A 13 -9.48 8.33 -8.04
C ARG A 13 -10.56 9.23 -8.66
N GLU A 14 -11.81 9.05 -8.23
CA GLU A 14 -12.95 9.82 -8.73
C GLU A 14 -12.83 11.31 -8.41
N SER A 15 -12.37 11.69 -7.22
CA SER A 15 -12.16 13.10 -6.85
C SER A 15 -11.08 13.79 -7.70
N LYS A 16 -10.12 13.00 -8.21
CA LYS A 16 -9.08 13.44 -9.15
C LYS A 16 -9.49 13.39 -10.61
N LYS A 17 -10.72 12.94 -10.90
CA LYS A 17 -11.25 12.76 -12.27
C LYS A 17 -10.41 11.81 -13.13
N ILE A 18 -9.73 10.85 -12.50
CA ILE A 18 -8.95 9.82 -13.20
C ILE A 18 -9.88 8.65 -13.53
N THR A 19 -9.85 8.17 -14.76
CA THR A 19 -10.63 7.01 -15.21
C THR A 19 -9.98 5.69 -14.78
N GLN A 20 -10.75 4.60 -14.77
CA GLN A 20 -10.19 3.26 -14.54
C GLN A 20 -9.18 2.88 -15.63
N ALA A 21 -9.44 3.26 -16.89
CA ALA A 21 -8.51 3.09 -18.01
C ALA A 21 -7.17 3.82 -17.80
N GLU A 22 -7.18 5.05 -17.31
CA GLU A 22 -5.95 5.81 -17.02
C GLU A 22 -5.15 5.18 -15.89
N MET A 23 -5.80 4.75 -14.80
CA MET A 23 -5.11 4.02 -13.72
C MET A 23 -4.51 2.71 -14.23
N ALA A 24 -5.28 1.94 -15.01
CA ALA A 24 -4.83 0.68 -15.57
C ALA A 24 -3.61 0.87 -16.48
N ARG A 25 -3.61 1.92 -17.31
CA ARG A 25 -2.46 2.31 -18.15
C ARG A 25 -1.22 2.61 -17.30
N SER A 26 -1.35 3.44 -16.27
CA SER A 26 -0.25 3.80 -15.37
C SER A 26 0.29 2.59 -14.58
N LEU A 27 -0.54 1.59 -14.36
CA LEU A 27 -0.21 0.37 -13.62
C LEU A 27 0.24 -0.80 -14.51
N TYR A 28 0.24 -0.60 -15.83
CA TYR A 28 0.53 -1.62 -16.85
C TYR A 28 -0.34 -2.88 -16.69
N ILE A 29 -1.66 -2.68 -16.50
CA ILE A 29 -2.67 -3.74 -16.41
C ILE A 29 -3.88 -3.42 -17.30
N THR A 30 -4.80 -4.37 -17.45
CA THR A 30 -6.05 -4.12 -18.16
C THR A 30 -7.02 -3.32 -17.30
N GLU A 31 -7.88 -2.53 -17.95
CA GLU A 31 -8.95 -1.78 -17.27
C GLU A 31 -9.87 -2.73 -16.48
N ALA A 32 -10.21 -3.88 -17.05
CA ALA A 32 -10.99 -4.91 -16.38
C ALA A 32 -10.31 -5.40 -15.08
N ALA A 33 -8.99 -5.60 -15.10
CA ALA A 33 -8.24 -6.00 -13.90
C ALA A 33 -8.26 -4.90 -12.82
N TYR A 34 -8.16 -3.63 -13.21
CA TYR A 34 -8.29 -2.51 -12.28
C TYR A 34 -9.71 -2.39 -11.70
N GLY A 35 -10.74 -2.56 -12.53
CA GLY A 35 -12.13 -2.57 -12.07
C GLY A 35 -12.43 -3.69 -11.07
N LYS A 36 -11.87 -4.89 -11.27
CA LYS A 36 -11.94 -6.01 -10.31
C LYS A 36 -11.26 -5.69 -8.98
N LEU A 37 -10.15 -4.95 -9.04
CA LEU A 37 -9.45 -4.46 -7.85
C LEU A 37 -10.35 -3.53 -7.04
N GLU A 38 -10.98 -2.53 -7.64
CA GLU A 38 -11.87 -1.61 -6.90
C GLU A 38 -13.07 -2.31 -6.27
N ARG A 39 -13.57 -3.40 -6.88
CA ARG A 39 -14.68 -4.20 -6.34
C ARG A 39 -14.25 -5.23 -5.28
N GLY A 40 -12.95 -5.36 -5.01
CA GLY A 40 -12.45 -6.32 -4.01
C GLY A 40 -12.52 -7.78 -4.46
N GLU A 41 -12.61 -8.04 -5.77
CA GLU A 41 -12.58 -9.41 -6.31
C GLU A 41 -11.19 -10.05 -6.20
N ASN A 42 -10.14 -9.23 -6.09
CA ASN A 42 -8.76 -9.66 -5.92
C ASN A 42 -8.12 -8.99 -4.71
N ASN A 43 -7.26 -9.71 -3.99
CA ASN A 43 -6.40 -9.12 -2.97
C ASN A 43 -5.36 -8.20 -3.62
N ILE A 44 -5.21 -7.00 -3.06
CA ILE A 44 -4.17 -6.06 -3.46
C ILE A 44 -2.86 -6.38 -2.75
N SER A 45 -1.75 -6.44 -3.50
CA SER A 45 -0.42 -6.57 -2.91
C SER A 45 0.10 -5.23 -2.38
N LEU A 46 1.00 -5.24 -1.41
CA LEU A 46 1.63 -4.01 -0.90
C LEU A 46 2.33 -3.21 -2.00
N LYS A 47 3.06 -3.89 -2.90
CA LYS A 47 3.68 -3.26 -4.07
C LYS A 47 2.65 -2.52 -4.92
N ARG A 48 1.49 -3.14 -5.17
CA ARG A 48 0.43 -2.51 -5.97
C ARG A 48 -0.22 -1.34 -5.24
N LEU A 49 -0.42 -1.47 -3.93
CA LEU A 49 -0.91 -0.38 -3.09
C LEU A 49 0.06 0.80 -3.14
N ASN A 50 1.37 0.58 -3.02
CA ASN A 50 2.37 1.66 -3.11
C ASN A 50 2.29 2.38 -4.46
N GLN A 51 2.25 1.65 -5.58
CA GLN A 51 2.09 2.24 -6.91
C GLN A 51 0.82 3.10 -7.04
N ILE A 52 -0.31 2.60 -6.52
CA ILE A 52 -1.58 3.34 -6.53
C ILE A 52 -1.47 4.61 -5.67
N MET A 53 -0.85 4.53 -4.50
CA MET A 53 -0.63 5.69 -3.62
C MET A 53 0.32 6.72 -4.25
N GLN A 54 1.34 6.27 -4.99
CA GLN A 54 2.21 7.17 -5.74
C GLN A 54 1.43 7.91 -6.85
N ILE A 55 0.61 7.19 -7.62
CA ILE A 55 -0.20 7.81 -8.69
C ILE A 55 -1.24 8.78 -8.11
N LEU A 56 -1.94 8.38 -7.05
CA LEU A 56 -3.05 9.16 -6.52
C LEU A 56 -2.59 10.28 -5.58
N LEU A 57 -1.59 10.06 -4.74
CA LEU A 57 -1.21 11.00 -3.67
C LEU A 57 0.20 11.56 -3.83
N ASN A 58 0.99 11.08 -4.78
CA ASN A 58 2.43 11.37 -4.86
C ASN A 58 3.16 11.00 -3.55
N ILE A 59 2.71 9.93 -2.91
CA ILE A 59 3.26 9.41 -1.65
C ILE A 59 3.97 8.09 -1.92
N ASP A 60 5.18 7.96 -1.37
CA ASP A 60 5.85 6.67 -1.24
C ASP A 60 5.43 6.00 0.07
N PHE A 61 4.51 5.05 -0.02
CA PHE A 61 3.91 4.40 1.14
C PHE A 61 4.94 3.60 1.96
N GLU A 62 5.93 3.01 1.29
CA GLU A 62 7.03 2.30 1.97
C GLU A 62 7.82 3.24 2.88
N LYS A 63 8.13 4.46 2.39
CA LYS A 63 8.85 5.47 3.16
C LYS A 63 8.06 5.91 4.40
N ILE A 64 6.75 6.14 4.26
CA ILE A 64 5.89 6.49 5.40
C ILE A 64 5.85 5.37 6.43
N LEU A 65 5.72 4.12 5.96
CA LEU A 65 5.68 2.96 6.84
C LEU A 65 6.99 2.88 7.66
N ILE A 66 8.14 2.97 6.99
CA ILE A 66 9.46 2.96 7.63
C ILE A 66 9.59 4.09 8.66
N SER A 67 9.18 5.32 8.33
CA SER A 67 9.27 6.45 9.27
C SER A 67 8.43 6.28 10.54
N GLN A 68 7.32 5.53 10.47
CA GLN A 68 6.51 5.24 11.66
C GLN A 68 7.10 4.12 12.53
N PHE A 69 8.06 3.36 12.00
CA PHE A 69 8.76 2.29 12.70
C PHE A 69 10.19 2.66 13.10
N GLU A 70 10.58 3.94 13.12
CA GLU A 70 11.88 4.45 13.64
C GLU A 70 12.04 4.28 15.18
N VAL A 71 11.66 3.12 15.71
CA VAL A 71 11.98 2.63 17.06
C VAL A 71 13.09 1.56 16.99
N LEU A 72 13.53 1.15 15.80
CA LEU A 72 14.43 0.01 15.61
C LEU A 72 15.92 0.27 15.95
N ASP A 73 16.34 1.53 16.12
CA ASP A 73 17.68 1.88 16.63
C ASP A 73 17.73 2.02 18.15
N SER A 74 16.61 1.81 18.85
CA SER A 74 16.67 1.61 20.31
C SER A 74 17.27 0.23 20.57
N PRO A 75 18.30 0.11 21.43
CA PRO A 75 18.85 -1.19 21.77
C PRO A 75 17.70 -2.10 22.23
N PRO A 76 17.66 -3.37 21.77
CA PRO A 76 16.57 -4.26 22.11
C PRO A 76 16.39 -4.25 23.63
N PRO A 77 15.15 -4.13 24.15
CA PRO A 77 14.89 -4.16 25.59
C PRO A 77 15.71 -5.28 26.23
N ARG A 78 16.32 -5.06 27.41
CA ARG A 78 17.28 -6.00 28.02
C ARG A 78 16.79 -7.45 28.04
N GLU A 79 15.47 -7.65 28.11
CA GLU A 79 14.78 -8.93 28.02
C GLU A 79 15.09 -9.73 26.74
N TYR A 80 15.36 -9.07 25.61
CA TYR A 80 15.69 -9.72 24.35
C TYR A 80 17.17 -10.13 24.23
N GLN A 81 18.06 -9.64 25.09
CA GLN A 81 19.47 -10.04 25.11
C GLN A 81 19.65 -11.53 25.48
N PHE A 82 18.64 -12.13 26.12
CA PHE A 82 18.61 -13.55 26.44
C PHE A 82 18.55 -14.44 25.17
N TYR A 83 17.84 -14.00 24.12
CA TYR A 83 17.64 -14.79 22.90
C TYR A 83 18.87 -14.77 21.95
N ILE A 84 19.78 -13.82 22.13
CA ILE A 84 20.95 -13.63 21.26
C ILE A 84 22.20 -14.39 21.79
N LYS A 85 22.14 -14.96 23.00
CA LYS A 85 23.27 -15.69 23.63
C LYS A 85 23.20 -17.23 23.52
N LYS A 86 22.35 -17.77 22.65
CA LYS A 86 22.19 -19.21 22.41
C LYS A 86 22.48 -19.60 20.94
N GLY A 87 23.59 -19.10 20.42
CA GLY A 87 24.21 -19.52 19.15
C GLY A 87 25.68 -19.79 19.37
#